data_AF-A0A7M3Z8H8-F1
#
_entry.id   AF-A0A7M3Z8H8-F1
#
_cell.length_a   1.000
_cell.length_b   1.000
_cell.length_c   1.000
_cell.angle_alpha   90.00
_cell.angle_beta   90.00
_cell.angle_gamma   90.00
#
_symmetry.space_group_name_H-M   'P 1'
#
loop_
_entity.id
_entity.type
_entity.pdbx_description
1 polymer ?
#
loop_
_entity_poly.entity_id
_entity_poly.type
_entity_poly.pdbx_seq_one_letter_code
_entity_poly.pdbx_strand_id
1 'polypeptide(L)'
;MKTKKELKFTNGWEKVPVWTEVGGEIVVDSTPIMKHIDVTYNGGELWNSENVTRRDEWIEWVDTNLSKATIPILYGGLFSALKTTTRVSKLEKFGFFSKRIYAWMGFPIMWGIIARSRVKKDGRKPKQLWHDLLTEFTDEFGDAPFFGGQQPDLVDLAAFGYMRS
;
A
#
# COMPACT_ATOMS: atom_id res chain seq x y z
N MET A 1 10.78 16.88 -8.23
CA MET A 1 10.86 17.41 -9.62
C MET A 1 11.40 16.40 -10.66
N LYS A 2 12.06 15.30 -10.28
CA LYS A 2 12.49 14.23 -11.23
C LYS A 2 11.38 13.24 -11.59
N THR A 3 10.54 12.81 -10.64
CA THR A 3 9.42 11.87 -10.86
C THR A 3 8.45 12.35 -11.94
N LYS A 4 8.13 13.65 -11.97
CA LYS A 4 7.30 14.27 -13.01
C LYS A 4 7.89 14.17 -14.43
N LYS A 5 9.22 14.03 -14.59
CA LYS A 5 9.85 13.86 -15.90
C LYS A 5 9.75 12.40 -16.39
N GLU A 6 9.82 11.44 -15.47
CA GLU A 6 9.75 10.01 -15.79
C GLU A 6 8.32 9.58 -16.13
N LEU A 7 7.29 10.20 -15.51
CA LEU A 7 5.88 9.87 -15.74
C LEU A 7 5.19 10.65 -16.88
N LYS A 8 5.93 11.41 -17.70
CA LYS A 8 5.32 12.25 -18.75
C LYS A 8 4.46 11.49 -19.75
N PHE A 9 4.73 10.21 -19.95
CA PHE A 9 3.99 9.33 -20.86
C PHE A 9 2.58 8.97 -20.35
N THR A 10 2.28 9.24 -19.08
CA THR A 10 1.03 8.83 -18.42
C THR A 10 -0.10 9.86 -18.50
N ASN A 11 -0.07 10.73 -19.52
CA ASN A 11 -1.12 11.71 -19.82
C ASN A 11 -1.59 12.56 -18.61
N GLY A 12 -0.64 13.04 -17.81
CA GLY A 12 -0.92 13.92 -16.66
C GLY A 12 -1.05 13.22 -15.31
N TRP A 13 -0.91 11.89 -15.25
CA TRP A 13 -0.77 11.18 -13.98
C TRP A 13 0.61 11.44 -13.35
N GLU A 14 0.64 11.78 -12.07
CA GLU A 14 1.89 12.15 -11.37
C GLU A 14 2.23 11.20 -10.21
N LYS A 15 1.50 10.09 -10.07
CA LYS A 15 1.65 9.11 -9.00
C LYS A 15 2.16 7.77 -9.54
N VAL A 16 2.61 6.92 -8.63
CA VAL A 16 2.98 5.51 -8.89
C VAL A 16 2.08 4.61 -8.02
N PRO A 17 1.85 3.34 -8.40
CA PRO A 17 2.40 2.62 -9.56
C PRO A 17 1.74 3.00 -10.91
N VAL A 18 2.42 2.63 -11.99
CA VAL A 18 1.98 2.76 -13.39
C VAL A 18 2.36 1.46 -14.10
N TRP A 19 1.41 0.89 -14.84
CA TRP A 19 1.60 -0.28 -15.70
C TRP A 19 1.60 0.15 -17.17
N THR A 20 2.44 -0.48 -17.98
CA THR A 20 2.46 -0.28 -19.43
C THR A 20 2.45 -1.65 -20.08
N GLU A 21 1.39 -1.93 -20.81
CA GLU A 21 1.20 -3.21 -21.48
C GLU A 21 2.05 -3.28 -22.76
N VAL A 22 2.30 -4.49 -23.28
CA VAL A 22 3.09 -4.69 -24.50
C VAL A 22 2.48 -3.94 -25.69
N GLY A 23 1.16 -3.79 -25.73
CA GLY A 23 0.43 -3.03 -26.76
C GLY A 23 0.52 -1.49 -26.61
N GLY A 24 1.18 -0.99 -25.57
CA GLY A 24 1.32 0.44 -25.29
C GLY A 24 0.16 1.06 -24.49
N GLU A 25 -0.82 0.25 -24.05
CA GLU A 25 -1.83 0.69 -23.09
C GLU A 25 -1.18 1.04 -21.74
N ILE A 26 -1.61 2.14 -21.14
CA ILE A 26 -1.11 2.61 -19.84
C ILE A 26 -2.25 2.55 -18.85
N VAL A 27 -2.05 1.77 -17.79
CA VAL A 27 -2.98 1.67 -16.66
C VAL A 27 -2.33 2.30 -15.44
N VAL A 28 -3.05 3.19 -14.77
CA VAL A 28 -2.55 3.96 -13.63
C VAL A 28 -3.34 3.63 -12.37
N ASP A 29 -2.70 3.86 -11.22
CA ASP A 29 -3.24 3.58 -9.89
C ASP A 29 -3.25 2.08 -9.52
N SER A 30 -3.02 1.75 -8.26
CA SER A 30 -2.75 0.37 -7.84
C SER A 30 -3.95 -0.56 -8.08
N THR A 31 -5.15 -0.14 -7.67
CA THR A 31 -6.36 -0.97 -7.73
C THR A 31 -6.82 -1.22 -9.17
N PRO A 32 -6.87 -0.22 -10.07
CA PRO A 32 -7.11 -0.45 -11.50
C PRO A 32 -6.08 -1.35 -12.17
N ILE A 33 -4.79 -1.20 -11.83
CA ILE A 33 -3.73 -2.07 -12.36
C ILE A 33 -3.97 -3.53 -11.93
N MET A 34 -4.29 -3.78 -10.66
CA MET A 34 -4.58 -5.13 -10.17
C MET A 34 -5.75 -5.77 -10.93
N LYS A 35 -6.84 -5.03 -11.13
CA LYS A 35 -8.01 -5.49 -11.91
C LYS A 35 -7.66 -5.74 -13.37
N HIS A 36 -6.86 -4.87 -13.99
CA HIS A 36 -6.43 -5.03 -15.37
C HIS A 36 -5.59 -6.30 -15.55
N ILE A 37 -4.64 -6.55 -14.64
CA ILE A 37 -3.81 -7.77 -14.66
C ILE A 37 -4.69 -9.01 -14.49
N ASP A 38 -5.62 -9.00 -13.54
CA ASP A 38 -6.54 -10.12 -13.30
C ASP A 38 -7.41 -10.43 -14.54
N VAL A 39 -8.01 -9.41 -15.14
CA VAL A 39 -8.81 -9.59 -16.38
C VAL A 39 -7.95 -10.09 -17.54
N THR A 40 -6.75 -9.55 -17.71
CA THR A 40 -5.90 -9.84 -18.88
C THR A 40 -5.27 -11.23 -18.81
N TYR A 41 -4.84 -11.66 -17.62
CA TYR A 41 -4.01 -12.85 -17.46
C TYR A 41 -4.66 -13.98 -16.66
N ASN A 42 -5.76 -13.69 -15.95
CA ASN A 42 -6.41 -14.63 -15.05
C ASN A 42 -7.94 -14.68 -15.26
N GLY A 43 -8.43 -14.17 -16.40
CA GLY A 43 -9.85 -14.22 -16.76
C GLY A 43 -10.78 -13.43 -15.84
N GLY A 44 -10.25 -12.59 -14.95
CA GLY A 44 -11.04 -11.83 -13.98
C GLY A 44 -11.48 -12.64 -12.75
N GLU A 45 -10.90 -13.83 -12.53
CA GLU A 45 -11.33 -14.73 -11.45
C GLU A 45 -11.05 -14.16 -10.04
N LEU A 46 -9.99 -13.36 -9.84
CA LEU A 46 -9.66 -12.81 -8.51
C LEU A 46 -10.59 -11.66 -8.12
N TRP A 47 -11.06 -10.88 -9.10
CA TRP A 47 -12.04 -9.82 -8.85
C TRP A 47 -13.47 -10.38 -8.81
N ASN A 48 -13.73 -11.54 -9.40
CA ASN A 48 -15.04 -12.16 -9.36
C ASN A 48 -15.41 -12.56 -7.93
N SER A 49 -16.64 -12.25 -7.51
CA SER A 49 -17.12 -12.56 -6.17
C SER A 49 -18.62 -12.78 -6.19
N GLU A 50 -19.10 -13.77 -5.44
CA GLU A 50 -20.53 -14.01 -5.24
C GLU A 50 -21.20 -12.86 -4.48
N ASN A 51 -20.45 -12.16 -3.62
CA ASN A 51 -20.93 -11.01 -2.86
C ASN A 51 -20.14 -9.74 -3.24
N VAL A 52 -20.57 -9.13 -4.34
CA VAL A 52 -19.99 -7.91 -4.92
C VAL A 52 -19.96 -6.75 -3.91
N THR A 53 -21.04 -6.55 -3.14
CA THR A 53 -21.14 -5.48 -2.15
C THR A 53 -20.06 -5.65 -1.08
N ARG A 54 -19.93 -6.86 -0.53
CA ARG A 54 -18.90 -7.18 0.46
C ARG A 54 -17.50 -6.96 -0.09
N ARG A 55 -17.21 -7.45 -1.31
CA ARG A 55 -15.90 -7.25 -1.95
C ARG A 55 -15.56 -5.77 -2.09
N ASP A 56 -16.51 -4.96 -2.56
CA ASP A 56 -16.29 -3.53 -2.80
C ASP A 56 -16.13 -2.73 -1.49
N GLU A 57 -16.89 -3.09 -0.45
CA GLU A 57 -16.71 -2.52 0.89
C GLU A 57 -15.32 -2.84 1.45
N TRP A 58 -14.88 -4.09 1.32
CA TRP A 58 -13.63 -4.54 1.92
C TRP A 58 -12.38 -4.10 1.16
N ILE A 59 -12.43 -3.97 -0.17
CA ILE A 59 -11.31 -3.36 -0.91
C ILE A 59 -11.13 -1.90 -0.52
N GLU A 60 -12.22 -1.14 -0.36
CA GLU A 60 -12.16 0.25 0.10
C GLU A 60 -11.68 0.33 1.56
N TRP A 61 -12.15 -0.59 2.42
CA TRP A 61 -11.70 -0.70 3.80
C TRP A 61 -10.19 -0.97 3.87
N VAL A 62 -9.65 -1.87 3.05
CA VAL A 62 -8.22 -2.19 2.97
C VAL A 62 -7.42 -0.95 2.54
N ASP A 63 -7.82 -0.31 1.44
CA ASP A 63 -7.16 0.89 0.93
C ASP A 63 -7.23 2.05 1.92
N THR A 64 -8.28 2.12 2.75
CA THR A 64 -8.51 3.21 3.69
C THR A 64 -7.84 3.00 5.03
N ASN A 65 -7.93 1.79 5.60
CA ASN A 65 -7.53 1.50 6.97
C ASN A 65 -6.10 0.96 7.02
N LEU A 66 -5.79 -0.08 6.26
CA LEU A 66 -4.46 -0.70 6.29
C LEU A 66 -3.40 0.28 5.78
N SER A 67 -3.64 0.94 4.65
CA SER A 67 -2.68 1.91 4.08
C SER A 67 -2.33 3.05 5.07
N LYS A 68 -3.31 3.50 5.87
CA LYS A 68 -3.12 4.58 6.85
C LYS A 68 -2.43 4.08 8.11
N ALA A 69 -2.65 2.84 8.52
CA ALA A 69 -2.06 2.22 9.70
C ALA A 69 -0.60 1.79 9.48
N THR A 70 -0.22 1.42 8.24
CA THR A 70 1.16 1.05 7.90
C THR A 70 2.16 2.17 8.23
N ILE A 71 1.80 3.44 8.01
CA ILE A 71 2.68 4.59 8.30
C ILE A 71 3.03 4.67 9.81
N PRO A 72 2.07 4.76 10.76
CA PRO A 72 2.35 4.69 12.19
C PRO A 72 3.19 3.50 12.64
N ILE A 73 3.05 2.33 12.02
CA ILE A 73 3.76 1.11 12.42
C ILE A 73 5.20 1.12 11.93
N LEU A 74 5.43 1.44 10.65
CA LEU A 74 6.77 1.54 10.07
C LEU A 74 7.62 2.62 10.74
N TYR A 75 6.99 3.72 11.20
CA TYR A 75 7.67 4.86 11.81
C TYR A 75 7.49 4.97 13.33
N GLY A 76 6.72 4.09 13.96
CA GLY A 76 6.43 4.12 15.41
C GLY A 76 7.63 3.77 16.30
N GLY A 77 8.63 3.06 15.76
CA GLY A 77 9.90 2.80 16.42
C GLY A 77 11.05 3.61 15.79
N LEU A 78 11.70 4.47 16.58
CA LEU A 78 12.87 5.28 16.17
C LEU A 78 13.98 4.45 15.49
N PHE A 79 14.16 3.19 15.87
CA PHE A 79 15.13 2.26 15.27
C PHE A 79 14.65 1.61 13.96
N SER A 80 13.35 1.36 13.78
CA SER A 80 12.77 0.84 12.53
C SER A 80 12.84 1.88 11.43
N ALA A 81 12.52 3.15 11.75
CA ALA A 81 12.60 4.25 10.80
C ALA A 81 14.03 4.49 10.26
N LEU A 82 15.08 4.28 11.07
CA LEU A 82 16.48 4.36 10.62
C LEU A 82 16.84 3.21 9.66
N LYS A 83 16.35 1.98 9.93
CA LYS A 83 16.58 0.78 9.10
C LYS A 83 15.79 0.82 7.78
N THR A 84 14.56 1.34 7.80
CA THR A 84 13.73 1.57 6.61
C THR A 84 14.35 2.63 5.70
N THR A 85 14.82 3.74 6.28
CA THR A 85 15.47 4.81 5.52
C THR A 85 16.75 4.32 4.83
N THR A 86 17.56 3.50 5.51
CA THR A 86 18.76 2.89 4.90
C THR A 86 18.43 1.85 3.82
N ARG A 87 17.31 1.13 3.92
CA ARG A 87 16.85 0.17 2.90
C ARG A 87 16.26 0.85 1.66
N VAL A 88 15.36 1.82 1.84
CA VAL A 88 14.77 2.63 0.76
C VAL A 88 15.87 3.35 -0.02
N SER A 89 16.84 3.93 0.69
CA SER A 89 17.98 4.60 0.07
C SER A 89 18.84 3.68 -0.81
N LYS A 90 18.87 2.37 -0.55
CA LYS A 90 19.56 1.36 -1.38
C LYS A 90 18.77 0.91 -2.60
N LEU A 91 17.43 1.03 -2.57
CA LEU A 91 16.54 0.57 -3.64
C LEU A 91 16.25 1.65 -4.69
N GLU A 92 16.40 2.93 -4.35
CA GLU A 92 16.22 4.03 -5.31
C GLU A 92 17.51 4.40 -6.04
N LYS A 93 17.38 4.80 -7.32
CA LYS A 93 18.43 5.43 -8.14
C LYS A 93 18.77 6.85 -7.65
N PHE A 94 19.01 7.03 -6.35
CA PHE A 94 19.47 8.31 -5.82
C PHE A 94 20.99 8.42 -5.89
N GLY A 95 21.48 9.58 -6.35
CA GLY A 95 22.91 9.92 -6.28
C GLY A 95 23.42 9.91 -4.83
N PHE A 96 24.70 9.61 -4.65
CA PHE A 96 25.32 9.36 -3.34
C PHE A 96 25.08 10.46 -2.29
N PHE A 97 25.03 11.73 -2.71
CA PHE A 97 24.80 12.89 -1.84
C PHE A 97 23.32 13.16 -1.56
N SER A 98 22.42 13.02 -2.55
CA SER A 98 20.98 13.18 -2.36
C SER A 98 20.39 12.13 -1.41
N LYS A 99 20.99 10.94 -1.41
CA LYS A 99 20.67 9.79 -0.55
C LYS A 99 20.84 10.10 0.95
N ARG A 100 21.92 10.80 1.32
CA ARG A 100 22.21 11.18 2.71
C ARG A 100 21.33 12.33 3.21
N ILE A 101 21.00 13.28 2.34
CA ILE A 101 20.16 14.44 2.69
C ILE A 101 18.68 14.04 2.84
N TYR A 102 18.13 13.20 1.96
CA TYR A 102 16.75 12.70 2.10
C TYR A 102 16.56 11.87 3.37
N ALA A 103 17.55 11.05 3.71
CA ALA A 103 17.53 10.24 4.93
C ALA A 103 17.50 11.10 6.21
N TRP A 104 18.17 12.26 6.19
CA TRP A 104 18.27 13.16 7.34
C TRP A 104 17.13 14.18 7.42
N MET A 105 16.58 14.65 6.29
CA MET A 105 15.49 15.65 6.26
C MET A 105 14.09 15.03 6.16
N GLY A 106 13.93 13.85 5.56
CA GLY A 106 12.64 13.16 5.47
C GLY A 106 12.22 12.57 6.82
N PHE A 107 13.19 12.12 7.62
CA PHE A 107 12.96 11.48 8.91
C PHE A 107 12.28 12.42 9.95
N PRO A 108 12.72 13.67 10.19
CA PRO A 108 12.05 14.58 11.13
C PRO A 108 10.66 15.01 10.70
N ILE A 109 10.42 15.19 9.39
CA ILE A 109 9.12 15.63 8.85
C ILE A 109 8.11 14.47 8.90
N MET A 110 8.51 13.28 8.43
CA MET A 110 7.64 12.10 8.45
C MET A 110 7.34 11.62 9.88
N TRP A 111 8.35 11.59 10.75
CA TRP A 111 8.19 11.16 12.15
C TRP A 111 7.55 12.24 13.04
N GLY A 112 7.98 13.49 12.91
CA GLY A 112 7.57 14.59 13.79
C GLY A 112 6.17 15.13 13.51
N ILE A 113 5.75 15.17 12.24
CA ILE A 113 4.50 15.84 11.82
C ILE A 113 3.45 14.82 11.39
N ILE A 114 3.77 13.88 10.50
CA ILE A 114 2.78 12.96 9.92
C ILE A 114 2.46 11.80 10.87
N ALA A 115 3.48 11.12 11.40
CA ALA A 115 3.26 10.01 12.34
C ALA A 115 2.58 10.49 13.64
N ARG A 116 3.06 11.58 14.25
CA ARG A 116 2.41 12.13 15.46
C ARG A 116 0.98 12.62 15.23
N SER A 117 0.70 13.28 14.10
CA SER A 117 -0.67 13.78 13.84
C SER A 117 -1.65 12.64 13.56
N ARG A 118 -1.22 11.57 12.88
CA ARG A 118 -2.06 10.41 12.60
C ARG A 118 -2.27 9.52 13.84
N VAL A 119 -1.23 9.28 14.63
CA VAL A 119 -1.35 8.56 15.91
C VAL A 119 -2.22 9.31 16.91
N LYS A 120 -2.15 10.65 16.96
CA LYS A 120 -3.01 11.46 17.83
C LYS A 120 -4.49 11.45 17.43
N LYS A 121 -4.83 11.24 16.16
CA LYS A 121 -6.23 11.23 15.68
C LYS A 121 -6.96 9.93 15.99
N ASP A 122 -6.27 8.79 16.01
CA ASP A 122 -6.87 7.47 16.26
C ASP A 122 -6.94 7.12 17.76
N GLY A 123 -6.03 7.67 18.57
CA GLY A 123 -6.03 7.48 20.03
C GLY A 123 -5.45 6.13 20.50
N ARG A 124 -5.39 5.10 19.65
CA ARG A 124 -4.72 3.82 19.95
C ARG A 124 -3.21 3.89 19.76
N LYS A 125 -2.48 2.99 20.44
CA LYS A 125 -1.04 2.76 20.17
C LYS A 125 -0.89 2.10 18.79
N PRO A 126 0.17 2.40 18.00
CA PRO A 126 0.33 1.84 16.65
C PRO A 126 0.25 0.31 16.57
N LYS A 127 0.84 -0.40 17.55
CA LYS A 127 0.78 -1.86 17.61
C LYS A 127 -0.65 -2.36 17.87
N GLN A 128 -1.38 -1.69 18.76
CA GLN A 128 -2.75 -2.06 19.09
C GLN A 128 -3.68 -1.79 17.90
N LEU A 129 -3.57 -0.61 17.28
CA LEU A 129 -4.28 -0.27 16.04
C LEU A 129 -4.08 -1.37 14.98
N TRP A 130 -2.85 -1.85 14.81
CA TRP A 130 -2.59 -2.91 13.84
C TRP A 130 -3.27 -4.24 14.18
N HIS A 131 -3.15 -4.69 15.44
CA HIS A 131 -3.78 -5.93 15.86
C HIS A 131 -5.30 -5.85 15.76
N ASP A 132 -5.90 -4.71 16.13
CA ASP A 132 -7.34 -4.50 16.01
C ASP A 132 -7.79 -4.59 14.55
N LEU A 133 -7.10 -3.91 13.63
CA LEU A 133 -7.42 -3.97 12.19
C LEU A 133 -7.22 -5.36 11.60
N LEU A 134 -6.16 -6.07 12.00
CA LEU A 134 -5.94 -7.45 11.55
C LEU A 134 -7.02 -8.39 12.10
N THR A 135 -7.46 -8.18 13.33
CA THR A 135 -8.55 -8.96 13.93
C THR A 135 -9.84 -8.69 13.16
N GLU A 136 -10.20 -7.42 12.95
CA GLU A 136 -11.37 -7.01 12.16
C GLU A 136 -11.35 -7.62 10.74
N PHE A 137 -10.20 -7.62 10.07
CA PHE A 137 -10.07 -8.21 8.74
C PHE A 137 -10.15 -9.74 8.74
N THR A 138 -9.54 -10.41 9.73
CA THR A 138 -9.52 -11.89 9.77
C THR A 138 -10.81 -12.50 10.33
N ASP A 139 -11.54 -11.77 11.17
CA ASP A 139 -12.87 -12.18 11.65
C ASP A 139 -13.85 -12.34 10.48
N GLU A 140 -13.69 -11.55 9.41
CA GLU A 140 -14.47 -11.70 8.19
C GLU A 140 -14.20 -13.00 7.44
N PHE A 141 -13.08 -13.68 7.67
CA PHE A 141 -12.80 -14.90 6.92
C PHE A 141 -13.78 -16.02 7.33
N GLY A 142 -14.42 -15.88 8.50
CA GLY A 142 -15.29 -16.90 9.06
C GLY A 142 -14.53 -18.20 9.25
N ASP A 143 -15.04 -19.29 8.70
CA ASP A 143 -14.40 -20.61 8.73
C ASP A 143 -13.42 -20.85 7.56
N ALA A 144 -13.23 -19.85 6.70
CA ALA A 144 -12.41 -19.98 5.51
C ALA A 144 -10.94 -19.57 5.75
N PRO A 145 -9.98 -20.12 4.97
CA PRO A 145 -8.57 -19.74 5.10
C PRO A 145 -8.24 -18.33 4.56
N PHE A 146 -9.06 -17.77 3.68
CA PHE A 146 -8.88 -16.46 3.06
C PHE A 146 -10.19 -15.66 3.07
N PHE A 147 -10.12 -14.35 2.84
CA PHE A 147 -11.30 -13.52 2.65
C PHE A 147 -12.13 -13.99 1.44
N GLY A 148 -11.46 -14.35 0.35
CA GLY A 148 -12.05 -14.95 -0.86
C GLY A 148 -12.59 -16.38 -0.68
N GLY A 149 -12.50 -16.95 0.52
CA GLY A 149 -12.95 -18.31 0.81
C GLY A 149 -11.80 -19.31 0.80
N GLN A 150 -11.88 -20.34 -0.04
CA GLN A 150 -10.86 -21.41 -0.09
C GLN A 150 -9.57 -20.99 -0.81
N GLN A 151 -9.65 -19.95 -1.63
CA GLN A 151 -8.52 -19.37 -2.35
C GLN A 151 -8.52 -17.85 -2.13
N PRO A 152 -7.35 -17.19 -2.18
CA PRO A 152 -7.27 -15.76 -2.01
C PRO A 152 -7.89 -15.02 -3.20
N ASP A 153 -8.62 -13.94 -2.93
CA ASP A 153 -9.17 -13.05 -3.94
C ASP A 153 -8.36 -11.74 -4.06
N LEU A 154 -8.85 -10.77 -4.83
CA LEU A 154 -8.16 -9.49 -5.00
C LEU A 154 -8.06 -8.69 -3.69
N VAL A 155 -9.01 -8.85 -2.76
CA VAL A 155 -9.00 -8.18 -1.44
C VAL A 155 -7.89 -8.77 -0.58
N ASP A 156 -7.75 -10.09 -0.55
CA ASP A 156 -6.64 -10.78 0.13
C ASP A 156 -5.29 -10.30 -0.40
N LEU A 157 -5.15 -10.19 -1.73
CA LEU A 157 -3.92 -9.75 -2.37
C LEU A 157 -3.60 -8.28 -2.07
N ALA A 158 -4.61 -7.40 -2.03
CA ALA A 158 -4.44 -6.00 -1.67
C ALA A 158 -3.99 -5.86 -0.21
N ALA A 159 -4.66 -6.56 0.72
CA ALA A 159 -4.31 -6.57 2.14
C ALA A 159 -2.89 -7.09 2.34
N PHE A 160 -2.54 -8.22 1.70
CA PHE A 160 -1.18 -8.76 1.73
C PHE A 160 -0.13 -7.79 1.18
N GLY A 161 -0.45 -7.07 0.10
CA GLY A 161 0.40 -6.05 -0.48
C GLY A 161 0.79 -4.96 0.52
N TYR A 162 -0.17 -4.43 1.28
CA TYR A 162 0.07 -3.43 2.32
C TYR A 162 0.84 -3.96 3.52
N MET A 163 0.68 -5.24 3.87
CA MET A 163 1.40 -5.85 4.99
C MET A 163 2.87 -6.16 4.66
N ARG A 164 3.16 -6.47 3.40
CA ARG A 164 4.51 -6.81 2.93
C ARG A 164 5.42 -5.58 2.75
N SER A 165 4.84 -4.43 2.41
CA SER A 165 5.56 -3.18 2.06
C SER A 165 6.27 -2.54 3.25
#